data_AF-A0A8X7P594-F1
#
_entry.id   AF-A0A8X7P594-F1
#
_cell.length_a   1.000
_cell.length_b   1.000
_cell.length_c   1.000
_cell.angle_alpha   90.00
_cell.angle_beta   90.00
_cell.angle_gamma   90.00
#
_symmetry.space_group_name_H-M   'P 1'
#
loop_
_entity.id
_entity.type
_entity.pdbx_description
1 polymer ?
#
loop_
_entity_poly.entity_id
_entity_poly.type
_entity_poly.pdbx_seq_one_letter_code
_entity_poly.pdbx_strand_id
1 'polypeptide(L)'
;MEQTKKLKTSSEFSLSDESSASSSSSSSSSSIRIEKMVEVKEEPVSCRKVQKADREKIRRDKLNEQFLELGNALDPKRPKSDKASILTDTIQTLKDLMTQVDRLKAEYVTLSQESREV
;
A
#
# COMPACT_ATOMS: atom_id res chain seq x y z
N MET A 1 45.06 -24.77 -26.28
CA MET A 1 43.62 -25.10 -26.24
C MET A 1 43.42 -25.67 -24.85
N GLU A 2 42.85 -24.93 -23.90
CA GLU A 2 41.40 -24.88 -23.75
C GLU A 2 41.07 -23.74 -22.78
N GLN A 3 40.09 -22.92 -23.14
CA GLN A 3 39.73 -21.71 -22.43
C GLN A 3 38.85 -22.04 -21.23
N THR A 4 39.18 -21.49 -20.05
CA THR A 4 38.30 -21.50 -18.89
C THR A 4 37.14 -20.53 -19.13
N LYS A 5 35.97 -21.06 -19.51
CA LYS A 5 34.73 -20.28 -19.65
C LYS A 5 34.14 -20.03 -18.25
N LYS A 6 34.33 -18.82 -17.72
CA LYS A 6 33.46 -18.29 -16.65
C LYS A 6 32.14 -17.86 -17.29
N LEU A 7 31.07 -18.61 -17.04
CA LEU A 7 29.71 -18.14 -17.27
C LEU A 7 29.37 -17.12 -16.17
N LYS A 8 29.56 -15.84 -16.47
CA LYS A 8 28.99 -14.75 -15.68
C LYS A 8 27.54 -14.60 -16.15
N THR A 9 26.60 -14.89 -15.25
CA THR A 9 25.19 -14.58 -15.46
C THR A 9 25.05 -13.06 -15.39
N SER A 10 24.68 -12.44 -16.51
CA SER A 10 24.28 -11.04 -16.55
C SER A 10 22.77 -11.01 -16.42
N SER A 11 22.29 -10.94 -15.18
CA SER A 11 20.96 -10.42 -14.87
C SER A 11 21.18 -9.01 -14.32
N GLU A 12 21.33 -8.05 -15.23
CA GLU A 12 21.18 -6.65 -14.86
C GLU A 12 19.68 -6.34 -14.81
N PHE A 13 19.10 -6.48 -13.63
CA PHE A 13 17.84 -5.85 -13.30
C PHE A 13 18.15 -4.46 -12.74
N SER A 14 18.24 -3.50 -13.64
CA SER A 14 18.40 -2.09 -13.28
C SER A 14 17.05 -1.55 -12.79
N LEU A 15 16.84 -1.63 -11.48
CA LEU A 15 15.81 -0.85 -10.78
C LEU A 15 16.41 0.54 -10.54
N SER A 16 16.13 1.47 -11.45
CA SER A 16 16.34 2.88 -11.15
C SER A 16 15.33 3.32 -10.10
N ASP A 17 15.87 3.76 -8.98
CA ASP A 17 15.24 4.36 -7.83
C ASP A 17 14.25 5.48 -8.23
N GLU A 18 12.96 5.25 -8.01
CA GLU A 18 11.92 6.30 -8.04
C GLU A 18 12.06 7.13 -6.75
N SER A 19 13.06 8.01 -6.73
CA SER A 19 13.15 9.10 -5.76
C SER A 19 12.12 10.18 -6.10
N SER A 20 10.84 9.89 -5.85
CA SER A 20 9.80 10.91 -5.78
C SER A 20 9.78 11.54 -4.39
N ALA A 21 10.82 12.33 -4.10
CA ALA A 21 10.79 13.29 -2.99
C ALA A 21 9.79 14.40 -3.32
N SER A 22 8.52 14.18 -2.99
CA SER A 22 7.48 15.22 -3.07
C SER A 22 7.56 16.15 -1.85
N SER A 23 8.65 16.90 -1.78
CA SER A 23 8.74 18.10 -0.96
C SER A 23 8.64 19.32 -1.87
N SER A 24 7.40 19.76 -2.14
CA SER A 24 7.15 21.08 -2.71
C SER A 24 5.97 21.73 -1.99
N SER A 25 6.29 22.34 -0.86
CA SER A 25 5.51 23.42 -0.28
C SER A 25 5.60 24.64 -1.20
N SER A 26 4.70 24.74 -2.18
CA SER A 26 4.52 25.95 -2.99
C SER A 26 3.54 26.88 -2.29
N SER A 27 4.05 27.70 -1.36
CA SER A 27 3.40 28.96 -1.00
C SER A 27 4.07 30.06 -1.82
N SER A 28 3.51 30.34 -3.00
CA SER A 28 3.90 31.47 -3.84
C SER A 28 3.57 32.77 -3.11
N SER A 29 4.57 33.36 -2.45
CA SER A 29 4.50 34.74 -1.97
C SER A 29 5.13 35.64 -3.02
N SER A 30 4.34 36.00 -4.02
CA SER A 30 4.68 37.06 -4.97
C SER A 30 4.76 38.39 -4.22
N SER A 31 5.98 38.86 -3.95
CA SER A 31 6.22 40.23 -3.46
C SER A 31 5.96 41.23 -4.59
N ILE A 32 4.71 41.61 -4.77
CA ILE A 32 4.35 42.87 -5.43
C ILE A 32 3.88 43.83 -4.34
N ARG A 33 4.72 44.83 -4.06
CA ARG A 33 4.36 45.99 -3.24
C ARG A 33 3.28 46.77 -3.99
N ILE A 34 2.03 46.66 -3.56
CA ILE A 34 1.04 47.72 -3.75
C ILE A 34 0.40 47.98 -2.39
N GLU A 35 0.76 49.13 -1.82
CA GLU A 35 0.02 49.71 -0.73
C GLU A 35 -1.39 50.08 -1.20
N LYS A 36 -2.40 49.43 -0.62
CA LYS A 36 -3.74 50.01 -0.52
C LYS A 36 -4.47 49.49 0.72
N MET A 37 -5.04 50.45 1.42
CA MET A 37 -5.58 50.44 2.77
C MET A 37 -6.66 49.38 3.04
N VAL A 38 -6.53 48.74 4.21
CA VAL A 38 -7.57 48.30 5.16
C VAL A 38 -8.83 47.63 4.57
N GLU A 39 -8.76 46.30 4.44
CA GLU A 39 -9.78 45.41 5.00
C GLU A 39 -9.05 44.15 5.48
N VAL A 40 -8.65 44.15 6.75
CA VAL A 40 -8.10 42.95 7.39
C VAL A 40 -9.28 42.01 7.64
N LYS A 41 -9.69 41.27 6.61
CA LYS A 41 -10.37 40.01 6.82
C LYS A 41 -9.31 39.04 7.33
N GLU A 42 -9.08 39.10 8.65
CA GLU A 42 -8.40 38.07 9.42
C GLU A 42 -9.08 36.74 9.05
N GLU A 43 -8.60 36.03 8.03
CA GLU A 43 -8.92 34.62 7.89
C GLU A 43 -8.29 33.96 9.12
N PRO A 44 -9.11 33.62 10.12
CA PRO A 44 -8.59 33.38 11.44
C PRO A 44 -7.72 32.15 11.33
N VAL A 45 -6.60 32.12 12.05
CA VAL A 45 -5.73 30.94 12.18
C VAL A 45 -6.56 29.66 12.50
N SER A 46 -7.75 29.84 13.09
CA SER A 46 -8.85 28.87 13.21
C SER A 46 -9.27 28.20 11.89
N CYS A 47 -9.56 28.94 10.81
CA CYS A 47 -9.96 28.42 9.51
C CYS A 47 -8.89 27.48 8.91
N ARG A 48 -7.60 27.86 9.02
CA ARG A 48 -6.48 26.99 8.60
C ARG A 48 -6.32 25.75 9.47
N LYS A 49 -6.63 25.82 10.77
CA LYS A 49 -6.60 24.67 11.70
C LYS A 49 -7.76 23.70 11.44
N VAL A 50 -8.96 24.22 11.18
CA VAL A 50 -10.14 23.43 10.79
C VAL A 50 -9.86 22.65 9.51
N GLN A 51 -9.27 23.29 8.50
CA GLN A 51 -8.84 22.58 7.27
C GLN A 51 -7.82 21.46 7.51
N LYS A 52 -6.90 21.60 8.49
CA LYS A 52 -5.96 20.52 8.85
C LYS A 52 -6.68 19.37 9.55
N ALA A 53 -7.61 19.67 10.46
CA ALA A 53 -8.41 18.67 11.15
C ALA A 53 -9.29 17.88 10.17
N ASP A 54 -9.93 18.56 9.22
CA ASP A 54 -10.80 17.93 8.22
C ASP A 54 -10.01 17.03 7.26
N ARG A 55 -8.83 17.47 6.82
CA ARG A 55 -7.92 16.64 6.00
C ARG A 55 -7.51 15.37 6.74
N GLU A 56 -7.17 15.45 8.02
CA GLU A 56 -6.80 14.27 8.82
C GLU A 56 -8.02 13.38 9.11
N LYS A 57 -9.21 13.95 9.28
CA LYS A 57 -10.45 13.18 9.39
C LYS A 57 -10.67 12.32 8.14
N ILE A 58 -10.59 12.92 6.94
CA ILE A 58 -10.72 12.18 5.68
C ILE A 58 -9.68 11.06 5.58
N ARG A 59 -8.43 11.34 5.96
CA ARG A 59 -7.36 10.33 5.96
C ARG A 59 -7.67 9.15 6.88
N ARG A 60 -8.16 9.41 8.10
CA ARG A 60 -8.54 8.37 9.07
C ARG A 60 -9.78 7.61 8.64
N ASP A 61 -10.77 8.29 8.08
CA ASP A 61 -12.00 7.66 7.60
C ASP A 61 -11.69 6.67 6.47
N LYS A 62 -10.87 7.08 5.48
CA LYS A 62 -10.40 6.19 4.40
C LYS A 62 -9.61 5.00 4.94
N LEU A 63 -8.71 5.21 5.90
CA LEU A 63 -7.95 4.12 6.50
C LEU A 63 -8.86 3.13 7.26
N ASN A 64 -9.86 3.64 7.98
CA ASN A 64 -10.80 2.81 8.72
C ASN A 64 -11.71 2.01 7.79
N GLU A 65 -12.12 2.57 6.65
CA GLU A 65 -12.85 1.85 5.60
C GLU A 65 -12.05 0.65 5.07
N GLN A 66 -10.75 0.82 4.79
CA GLN A 66 -9.88 -0.28 4.37
C GLN A 66 -9.77 -1.38 5.44
N PHE A 67 -9.68 -1.02 6.73
CA PHE A 67 -9.68 -2.02 7.81
C PHE A 67 -11.03 -2.74 7.92
N LEU A 68 -12.14 -2.05 7.69
CA LEU A 68 -13.47 -2.63 7.73
C LEU A 68 -13.66 -3.62 6.57
N GLU A 69 -13.30 -3.22 5.35
CA GLU A 69 -13.36 -4.08 4.16
C GLU A 69 -12.48 -5.32 4.34
N LEU A 70 -11.25 -5.15 4.82
CA LEU A 70 -10.33 -6.26 5.07
C LEU A 70 -10.89 -7.22 6.13
N GLY A 71 -11.41 -6.70 7.24
CA GLY A 71 -12.04 -7.51 8.29
C GLY A 71 -13.24 -8.30 7.77
N ASN A 72 -14.09 -7.66 6.95
CA ASN A 72 -15.25 -8.32 6.33
C ASN A 72 -14.83 -9.41 5.33
N ALA A 73 -13.74 -9.20 4.59
CA ALA A 73 -13.21 -10.19 3.64
C ALA A 73 -12.65 -11.44 4.34
N LEU A 74 -12.12 -11.30 5.56
CA LEU A 74 -11.63 -12.43 6.36
C LEU A 74 -12.77 -13.25 6.96
N ASP A 75 -13.65 -12.58 7.72
CA ASP A 75 -14.82 -13.23 8.33
C ASP A 75 -15.97 -12.23 8.46
N PRO A 76 -16.95 -12.28 7.55
CA PRO A 76 -18.13 -11.42 7.58
C PRO A 76 -18.96 -11.52 8.87
N LYS A 77 -18.79 -12.58 9.66
CA LYS A 77 -19.55 -12.82 10.90
C LYS A 77 -18.80 -12.38 12.16
N ARG A 78 -17.55 -11.92 12.04
CA ARG A 78 -16.73 -11.55 13.20
C ARG A 78 -17.16 -10.18 13.74
N PRO A 79 -17.51 -10.06 15.03
CA PRO A 79 -17.76 -8.76 15.64
C PRO A 79 -16.48 -7.92 15.68
N LYS A 80 -16.63 -6.59 15.68
CA LYS A 80 -15.58 -5.55 15.65
C LYS A 80 -14.18 -6.04 16.00
N SER A 81 -13.44 -6.42 14.97
CA SER A 81 -12.06 -6.88 15.06
C SER A 81 -11.12 -5.75 15.48
N ASP A 82 -10.22 -6.00 16.43
CA ASP A 82 -9.10 -5.11 16.69
C ASP A 82 -8.14 -5.08 15.49
N LYS A 83 -7.50 -3.93 15.25
CA LYS A 83 -6.68 -3.71 14.05
C LYS A 83 -5.47 -4.65 13.97
N ALA A 84 -4.91 -5.05 15.12
CA ALA A 84 -3.75 -5.93 15.17
C ALA A 84 -4.16 -7.36 14.77
N SER A 85 -5.29 -7.87 15.28
CA SER A 85 -5.82 -9.16 14.83
C SER A 85 -6.19 -9.15 13.36
N ILE A 86 -6.85 -8.11 12.81
CA ILE A 86 -7.16 -8.06 11.37
C ILE A 86 -5.89 -8.30 10.53
N LEU A 87 -4.80 -7.61 10.85
CA LEU A 87 -3.54 -7.76 10.13
C LEU A 87 -2.92 -9.15 10.33
N THR A 88 -2.90 -9.64 11.56
CA THR A 88 -2.34 -10.95 11.90
C THR A 88 -3.10 -12.08 11.21
N ASP A 89 -4.43 -12.05 11.29
CA ASP A 89 -5.34 -13.02 10.69
C ASP A 89 -5.24 -12.99 9.17
N THR A 90 -5.11 -11.80 8.56
CA THR A 90 -4.84 -11.66 7.11
C THR A 90 -3.56 -12.38 6.72
N ILE A 91 -2.46 -12.12 7.43
CA ILE A 91 -1.16 -12.73 7.13
C ILE A 91 -1.24 -14.25 7.26
N GLN A 92 -1.88 -14.74 8.32
CA GLN A 92 -2.01 -16.18 8.53
C GLN A 92 -2.87 -16.84 7.44
N THR A 93 -4.03 -16.24 7.13
CA THR A 93 -4.94 -16.74 6.09
C THR A 93 -4.26 -16.79 4.73
N LEU A 94 -3.46 -15.78 4.36
CA LEU A 94 -2.68 -15.79 3.12
C LEU A 94 -1.67 -16.94 3.08
N LYS A 95 -0.94 -17.20 4.16
CA LYS A 95 -0.01 -18.33 4.24
C LYS A 95 -0.71 -19.67 4.09
N ASP A 96 -1.86 -19.83 4.75
CA ASP A 96 -2.65 -21.06 4.70
C ASP A 96 -3.20 -21.29 3.29
N LEU A 97 -3.68 -20.24 2.61
CA LEU A 97 -4.15 -20.31 1.23
C LEU A 97 -3.01 -20.63 0.25
N MET A 98 -1.84 -20.02 0.41
CA MET A 98 -0.66 -20.34 -0.41
C MET A 98 -0.27 -21.81 -0.26
N THR A 99 -0.24 -22.31 0.97
CA THR A 99 0.06 -23.73 1.26
C THR A 99 -0.97 -24.66 0.63
N GLN A 100 -2.26 -24.30 0.68
CA GLN A 100 -3.33 -25.07 0.04
C GLN A 100 -3.18 -25.08 -1.49
N VAL A 101 -2.84 -23.95 -2.11
CA VAL A 101 -2.60 -23.86 -3.55
C VAL A 101 -1.43 -24.77 -3.97
N ASP A 102 -0.34 -24.76 -3.22
CA ASP A 102 0.84 -25.58 -3.54
C ASP A 102 0.54 -27.07 -3.37
N ARG A 103 -0.18 -27.46 -2.31
CA ARG A 103 -0.67 -28.83 -2.12
C ARG A 103 -1.56 -29.27 -3.28
N LEU A 104 -2.53 -28.44 -3.67
CA LEU A 104 -3.47 -28.76 -4.76
C LEU A 104 -2.74 -28.89 -6.12
N LYS A 105 -1.72 -28.07 -6.36
CA LYS A 105 -0.88 -28.20 -7.57
C LYS A 105 -0.11 -29.52 -7.57
N ALA A 106 0.47 -29.91 -6.43
CA ALA A 106 1.17 -31.19 -6.30
C ALA A 106 0.22 -32.36 -6.55
N GLU A 107 -0.97 -32.34 -5.93
CA GLU A 107 -2.01 -33.36 -6.13
C GLU A 107 -2.48 -33.42 -7.58
N TYR A 108 -2.68 -32.29 -8.24
CA TYR A 108 -3.01 -32.24 -9.65
C TYR A 108 -1.94 -32.89 -10.53
N VAL A 109 -0.66 -32.64 -10.25
CA VAL A 109 0.46 -33.26 -10.99
C VAL A 109 0.47 -34.77 -10.77
N THR A 110 0.37 -35.23 -9.52
CA THR A 110 0.30 -36.65 -9.18
C THR A 110 -0.86 -37.34 -9.89
N LEU A 111 -2.08 -36.79 -9.77
CA LEU A 111 -3.27 -37.36 -10.40
C LEU A 111 -3.17 -37.36 -11.93
N SER A 112 -2.63 -36.29 -12.52
CA SER A 112 -2.43 -36.21 -13.97
C SER A 112 -1.40 -37.23 -14.45
N GLN A 113 -0.34 -37.48 -13.69
CA GLN A 113 0.64 -38.51 -14.00
C GLN A 113 0.05 -39.91 -13.92
N GLU A 114 -0.67 -40.24 -12.84
CA GLU A 114 -1.38 -41.51 -12.68
C GLU A 114 -2.36 -41.75 -13.84
N SER A 115 -3.10 -40.72 -14.27
CA SER A 115 -4.03 -40.83 -15.41
C SER A 115 -3.37 -41.07 -16.77
N ARG A 116 -2.08 -40.73 -16.92
CA ARG A 116 -1.32 -40.92 -18.18
C ARG A 116 -0.59 -42.26 -18.22
N GLU A 117 -0.40 -42.90 -17.08
CA GLU A 117 0.25 -44.21 -16.95
C GLU A 117 -0.73 -45.38 -17.13
N VAL A 118 -2.03 -45.08 -17.25
CA VAL A 118 -3.13 -46.01 -17.59
C VAL A 118 -3.50 -45.88 -19.06
#